data_AF-R6EEF8-F1
#
_entry.id   AF-R6EEF8-F1
#
_cell.length_a   1.000
_cell.length_b   1.000
_cell.length_c   1.000
_cell.angle_alpha   90.00
_cell.angle_beta   90.00
_cell.angle_gamma   90.00
#
_symmetry.space_group_name_H-M   'P 1'
#
loop_
_entity.id
_entity.type
_entity.pdbx_description
1 polymer ?
#
loop_
_entity_poly.entity_id
_entity_poly.type
_entity_poly.pdbx_seq_one_letter_code
_entity_poly.pdbx_strand_id
1 'polypeptide(L)' 'MKNLLGKGSVYIGILLKMIGITYVAEFSSNLCADAGYHAIADQIEFYGKIMIMAVSLPILLTLVDTIATI' A
#
# COMPACT_ATOMS: atom_id res chain seq x y z
N MET A 1 -4.62 27.27 -4.65
CA MET A 1 -3.22 26.80 -4.79
C MET A 1 -3.02 25.27 -4.62
N LYS A 2 -4.04 24.50 -4.22
CA LYS A 2 -3.96 23.03 -4.06
C LYS A 2 -4.12 22.22 -5.36
N ASN A 3 -4.42 22.88 -6.48
CA ASN A 3 -4.72 22.26 -7.78
C ASN A 3 -3.59 22.41 -8.83
N LEU A 4 -2.42 22.93 -8.44
CA LEU A 4 -1.27 23.17 -9.35
C LEU A 4 -0.12 22.17 -9.17
N LEU A 5 -0.07 21.44 -8.05
CA LEU A 5 0.78 20.26 -7.91
C LEU A 5 -0.02 19.07 -8.45
N GLY A 6 0.12 18.81 -9.74
CA GLY A 6 -0.74 17.96 -10.54
C GLY A 6 -0.93 16.55 -9.97
N LYS A 7 -1.98 15.88 -10.47
CA LYS A 7 -2.40 14.49 -10.15
C LYS A 7 -1.23 13.51 -9.84
N GLY A 8 -0.06 13.69 -10.46
CA GLY A 8 1.20 13.00 -10.13
C GLY A 8 1.62 12.98 -8.65
N SER A 9 1.41 14.06 -7.88
CA SER A 9 1.82 14.08 -6.46
C SER A 9 0.95 13.18 -5.59
N VAL A 10 -0.32 12.99 -5.97
CA VAL A 10 -1.24 12.08 -5.28
C VAL A 10 -0.81 10.63 -5.53
N TYR A 11 -0.45 10.27 -6.77
CA TYR A 11 0.07 8.94 -7.09
C TYR A 11 1.40 8.65 -6.37
N ILE A 12 2.33 9.60 -6.37
CA ILE A 12 3.59 9.47 -5.61
C ILE A 12 3.32 9.23 -4.12
N GLY A 13 2.33 9.93 -3.55
CA GLY A 13 1.95 9.77 -2.15
C GLY A 13 1.37 8.39 -1.84
N ILE A 14 0.55 7.82 -2.75
CA ILE A 14 -0.01 6.48 -2.58
C ILE A 14 1.10 5.42 -2.74
N LEU A 15 2.00 5.58 -3.71
CA LEU A 15 3.15 4.69 -3.91
C LEU A 15 4.07 4.66 -2.68
N LEU A 16 4.38 5.83 -2.11
CA LEU A 16 5.18 5.91 -0.88
C LEU A 16 4.50 5.22 0.30
N LYS A 17 3.18 5.36 0.43
CA LYS A 17 2.41 4.63 1.46
C LYS A 17 2.49 3.11 1.26
N MET A 18 2.34 2.63 0.02
CA MET A 18 2.48 1.20 -0.26
C MET A 18 3.87 0.69 0.09
N ILE A 19 4.94 1.38 -0.34
CA ILE A 19 6.32 0.98 -0.02
C ILE A 19 6.54 0.93 1.50
N GLY A 20 6.07 1.94 2.23
CA GLY A 20 6.18 1.97 3.68
C GLY A 20 5.46 0.81 4.37
N ILE A 21 4.23 0.50 3.94
CA ILE A 21 3.45 -0.62 4.49
C ILE A 21 4.15 -1.95 4.19
N THR A 22 4.57 -2.18 2.94
CA THR A 22 5.26 -3.41 2.55
C THR A 22 6.54 -3.59 3.34
N TYR A 23 7.36 -2.53 3.46
CA TYR A 23 8.63 -2.60 4.16
C TYR A 23 8.44 -2.98 5.64
N VAL A 24 7.50 -2.33 6.34
CA VAL A 24 7.24 -2.63 7.75
C VAL A 24 6.64 -4.03 7.92
N ALA A 25 5.72 -4.44 7.06
CA ALA A 25 5.09 -5.76 7.13
C ALA A 25 6.10 -6.89 6.87
N GLU A 26 6.87 -6.81 5.78
CA GLU A 26 7.93 -7.77 5.44
C GLU A 26 9.00 -7.82 6.53
N PHE A 27 9.50 -6.67 6.97
CA PHE A 27 10.54 -6.61 8.00
C PHE A 27 10.07 -7.24 9.32
N SER A 28 8.84 -6.92 9.76
CA SER A 28 8.28 -7.48 10.99
C SER A 28 7.98 -8.98 10.87
N SER A 29 7.45 -9.42 9.72
CA SER A 29 7.20 -10.84 9.44
C SER A 29 8.49 -11.64 9.48
N ASN A 30 9.52 -11.20 8.76
CA ASN A 30 10.82 -11.87 8.72
C ASN A 30 11.48 -11.92 10.11
N LEU A 31 11.38 -10.85 10.90
CA LEU A 31 11.88 -10.85 12.28
C LEU A 31 11.15 -11.86 13.18
N CYS A 32 9.81 -11.95 13.06
CA CYS A 32 9.03 -12.95 13.79
C CYS A 32 9.34 -14.37 13.33
N ALA A 33 9.57 -14.57 12.02
CA ALA A 33 9.94 -15.86 11.47
C ALA A 33 11.31 -16.32 12.01
N ASP A 34 12.30 -15.43 12.00
CA ASP A 34 13.65 -15.69 12.51
C ASP A 34 13.66 -15.98 14.02
N ALA A 35 12.73 -15.42 14.78
CA ALA A 35 12.54 -15.70 16.20
C ALA A 35 11.81 -17.03 16.49
N GLY A 36 11.42 -17.79 15.46
CA GLY A 36 10.69 -19.05 15.58
C GLY A 36 9.16 -18.92 15.64
N TYR A 37 8.61 -17.72 15.46
CA TYR A 37 7.16 -17.46 15.46
C TYR A 37 6.56 -17.44 14.04
N HIS A 38 6.70 -18.53 13.28
CA HIS A 38 6.22 -18.60 11.89
C HIS A 38 4.71 -18.34 11.73
N ALA A 39 3.87 -18.87 12.63
CA ALA A 39 2.42 -18.65 12.55
C ALA A 39 2.02 -17.16 12.69
N ILE A 40 2.80 -16.37 13.41
CA ILE A 40 2.57 -14.92 13.58
C ILE A 40 3.13 -14.16 12.37
N ALA A 41 4.30 -14.58 11.87
CA ALA A 41 4.89 -14.02 10.65
C ALA A 41 3.91 -14.12 9.47
N ASP A 42 3.33 -15.30 9.24
CA ASP A 42 2.36 -15.54 8.16
C ASP A 42 1.12 -14.62 8.30
N GLN A 43 0.65 -14.39 9.52
CA GLN A 43 -0.46 -13.46 9.78
C GLN A 43 -0.07 -12.02 9.44
N ILE A 44 1.13 -11.57 9.84
CA ILE A 44 1.64 -10.23 9.52
C ILE A 44 1.72 -10.04 8.01
N GLU A 45 2.28 -11.01 7.29
CA GLU A 45 2.40 -10.95 5.83
C GLU A 45 1.03 -10.88 5.15
N PHE A 46 0.08 -11.70 5.59
CA PHE A 46 -1.30 -11.69 5.08
C PHE A 46 -1.99 -10.35 5.29
N TYR A 47 -1.91 -9.79 6.51
CA TYR A 47 -2.48 -8.48 6.81
C TYR A 47 -1.80 -7.36 6.01
N GLY A 48 -0.47 -7.42 5.83
CA GLY A 48 0.28 -6.48 5.00
C GLY A 48 -0.25 -6.45 3.56
N LYS A 49 -0.48 -7.61 2.96
CA LYS A 49 -1.06 -7.73 1.61
C LYS A 49 -2.46 -7.14 1.54
N ILE A 50 -3.33 -7.40 2.53
CA ILE A 50 -4.67 -6.80 2.58
C ILE A 50 -4.61 -5.27 2.69
N MET A 51 -3.71 -4.72 3.50
CA MET A 51 -3.56 -3.27 3.64
C MET A 51 -3.13 -2.62 2.33
N ILE A 52 -2.21 -3.23 1.58
CA ILE A 52 -1.78 -2.74 0.26
C ILE A 52 -2.97 -2.73 -0.73
N MET A 53 -3.78 -3.81 -0.73
CA MET A 53 -5.00 -3.87 -1.55
C MET A 53 -6.02 -2.79 -1.17
N ALA A 54 -6.18 -2.48 0.12
CA ALA A 54 -7.07 -1.41 0.56
C ALA A 54 -6.55 -0.02 0.13
N VAL A 55 -5.24 0.20 0.19
CA VAL A 55 -4.60 1.46 -0.20
C VAL A 55 -4.62 1.69 -1.71
N SER A 56 -4.76 0.63 -2.52
CA SER A 56 -4.86 0.76 -3.98
C SER A 56 -6.26 1.15 -4.49
N LEU A 57 -7.32 1.03 -3.67
CA LEU A 57 -8.69 1.46 -4.01
C LEU A 57 -8.79 2.89 -4.58
N PRO A 58 -8.21 3.94 -3.95
CA PRO A 58 -8.27 5.29 -4.51
C PRO A 58 -7.65 5.39 -5.92
N ILE A 59 -6.63 4.59 -6.23
CA ILE A 59 -6.03 4.56 -7.58
C ILE A 59 -7.05 4.05 -8.59
N LEU A 60 -7.76 2.96 -8.26
CA LEU A 60 -8.80 2.38 -9.11
C LEU A 60 -9.95 3.36 -9.34
N LEU A 61 -10.40 4.05 -8.29
CA LEU A 61 -11.44 5.09 -8.42
C LEU A 61 -10.98 6.21 -9.34
N THR A 62 -9.76 6.70 -9.16
CA THR A 62 -9.19 7.76 -10.01
C THR A 62 -9.10 7.32 -11.47
N LEU A 63 -8.81 6.04 -11.71
CA LEU A 63 -8.78 5.45 -13.05
C LEU A 63 -10.19 5.40 -13.67
N VAL A 64 -11.19 4.91 -12.93
CA VAL A 64 -12.59 4.87 -13.38
C VAL A 64 -13.11 6.27 -13.70
N ASP A 65 -12.87 7.24 -12.82
CA ASP A 65 -13.25 8.64 -13.04
C ASP A 65 -12.57 9.22 -14.30
N THR A 66 -11.30 8.87 -14.52
CA THR A 66 -10.57 9.32 -15.71
C THR A 66 -11.17 8.73 -16.99
N ILE A 67 -11.54 7.44 -16.99
CA ILE A 67 -12.20 6.80 -18.14
C ILE A 67 -13.59 7.39 -18.38
N ALA A 68 -14.36 7.66 -17.33
CA ALA A 68 -15.72 8.23 -17.45
C ALA A 68 -15.73 9.70 -17.88
N THR A 69 -14.61 10.42 -17.67
CA THR A 69 -14.46 11.83 -18.06
C THR A 69 -13.92 12.00 -19.49
N ILE A 70 -13.27 10.97 -20.05
CA ILE A 70 -12.87 10.91 -21.46
C ILE A 70 -14.10 10.63 -22.32
#